data_AF-A0A7Y1ZBE2-F1
#
_entry.id   AF-A0A7Y1ZBE2-F1
#
_cell.length_a   1.000
_cell.length_b   1.000
_cell.length_c   1.000
_cell.angle_alpha   90.00
_cell.angle_beta   90.00
_cell.angle_gamma   90.00
#
_symmetry.space_group_name_H-M   'P 1'
#
loop_
_entity.id
_entity.type
_entity.pdbx_description
1 polymer ?
#
loop_
_entity_poly.entity_id
_entity_poly.type
_entity_poly.pdbx_seq_one_letter_code
_entity_poly.pdbx_strand_id
1 'polypeptide(L)'
;MLKQKLEESIGKSIDIICDNNFHNPGSNHCAHFVSHISDLTFDFNCKSFQGGSNAGANIRVHEIFAQCPKVGKISSAPANKPYLIFVTKKTNVNLDEKRMRNVPQKHIGVVVDDRVYHYSNSADKVVKWTIPKFEETFQRVYSGDQGLFYGLIPGSDLLLDVDVSGTSVQDTVAFELNKRGSKWFASATNHADNAEFYVGSEIKRASIGYFGIFQSASLYSGPKFKASDYETTIDHWAFLLQITGFCESKNFFNVMNTYDRAKFTFGFYQLAAHTP
;
A
#
# COMPACT_ATOMS: atom_id res chain seq x y z
N MET A 1 5.63 12.95 -8.78
CA MET A 1 7.10 12.82 -8.56
C MET A 1 7.66 11.50 -9.12
N LEU A 2 7.08 10.33 -8.85
CA LEU A 2 7.60 9.04 -9.35
C LEU A 2 7.78 8.98 -10.88
N LYS A 3 6.77 9.42 -11.65
CA LYS A 3 6.84 9.48 -13.12
C LYS A 3 8.06 10.25 -13.63
N GLN A 4 8.34 11.41 -13.04
CA GLN A 4 9.48 12.24 -13.44
C GLN A 4 10.81 11.51 -13.17
N LYS A 5 11.00 10.94 -11.96
CA LYS A 5 12.18 10.14 -11.64
C LYS A 5 12.38 9.01 -12.67
N LEU A 6 11.30 8.34 -13.06
CA LEU A 6 11.34 7.25 -14.05
C LEU A 6 11.76 7.73 -15.44
N GLU A 7 11.19 8.83 -15.95
CA GLU A 7 11.57 9.39 -17.26
C GLU A 7 13.03 9.83 -17.28
N GLU A 8 13.50 10.49 -16.20
CA GLU A 8 14.90 10.92 -16.05
C GLU A 8 15.88 9.75 -15.91
N SER A 9 15.39 8.56 -15.56
CA SER A 9 16.23 7.37 -15.41
C SER A 9 16.49 6.62 -16.72
N ILE A 10 15.71 6.89 -17.78
CA ILE A 10 15.80 6.17 -19.05
C ILE A 10 17.21 6.29 -19.63
N GLY A 11 17.77 5.16 -20.06
CA GLY A 11 19.10 5.09 -20.66
C GLY A 11 20.25 5.06 -19.66
N LYS A 12 20.00 5.29 -18.37
CA LYS A 12 21.03 5.20 -17.32
C LYS A 12 21.30 3.75 -16.94
N SER A 13 22.57 3.43 -16.71
CA SER A 13 23.05 2.20 -16.10
C SER A 13 22.95 2.26 -14.58
N ILE A 14 23.12 1.13 -13.90
CA ILE A 14 22.85 1.03 -12.46
C ILE A 14 23.87 1.80 -11.60
N ASP A 15 25.10 1.96 -12.07
CA ASP A 15 26.18 2.73 -11.43
C ASP A 15 25.89 4.24 -11.39
N ILE A 16 25.03 4.74 -12.28
CA ILE A 16 24.55 6.13 -12.26
C ILE A 16 23.37 6.28 -11.28
N ILE A 17 22.65 5.19 -11.00
CA ILE A 17 21.41 5.20 -10.20
C ILE A 17 21.69 4.85 -8.73
N CYS A 18 22.65 3.98 -8.49
CA CYS A 18 23.03 3.50 -7.18
C CYS A 18 24.37 4.13 -6.78
N ASP A 19 24.40 4.78 -5.62
CA ASP A 19 25.63 5.31 -5.04
C ASP A 19 26.28 4.33 -4.03
N ASN A 20 25.87 3.06 -4.03
CA ASN A 20 26.51 2.00 -3.26
C ASN A 20 27.49 1.23 -4.16
N ASN A 21 27.83 -0.03 -3.84
CA ASN A 21 28.87 -0.75 -4.60
C ASN A 21 28.33 -1.87 -5.50
N PHE A 22 27.01 -2.08 -5.59
CA PHE A 22 26.42 -3.21 -6.31
C PHE A 22 26.13 -2.88 -7.78
N HIS A 23 27.20 -2.72 -8.58
CA HIS A 23 27.12 -2.25 -9.98
C HIS A 23 27.61 -3.24 -11.03
N ASN A 24 27.92 -4.49 -10.65
CA ASN A 24 28.47 -5.46 -11.59
C ASN A 24 27.46 -5.79 -12.71
N PRO A 25 27.72 -5.44 -13.99
CA PRO A 25 26.77 -5.63 -15.09
C PRO A 25 26.34 -7.09 -15.33
N GLY A 26 27.12 -8.06 -14.88
CA GLY A 26 26.76 -9.48 -14.92
C GLY A 26 25.71 -9.90 -13.89
N SER A 27 25.34 -9.00 -12.97
CA SER A 27 24.32 -9.23 -11.96
C SER A 27 22.93 -8.81 -12.44
N ASN A 28 21.88 -9.40 -11.86
CA ASN A 28 20.51 -9.00 -12.17
C ASN A 28 20.15 -7.71 -11.40
N HIS A 29 19.97 -6.59 -12.11
CA HIS A 29 19.71 -5.28 -11.52
C HIS A 29 18.25 -4.81 -11.62
N CYS A 30 17.33 -5.67 -12.08
CA CYS A 30 15.91 -5.31 -12.21
C CYS A 30 15.26 -4.89 -10.89
N ALA A 31 15.41 -5.70 -9.84
CA ALA A 31 14.94 -5.35 -8.49
C ALA A 31 15.70 -4.17 -7.90
N HIS A 32 17.00 -4.07 -8.21
CA HIS A 32 17.87 -3.01 -7.71
C HIS A 32 17.39 -1.63 -8.17
N PHE A 33 17.16 -1.48 -9.49
CA PHE A 33 16.61 -0.27 -10.08
C PHE A 33 15.23 0.09 -9.51
N VAL A 34 14.30 -0.88 -9.52
CA VAL A 34 12.92 -0.65 -9.05
C VAL A 34 12.90 -0.20 -7.59
N SER A 35 13.79 -0.75 -6.78
CA SER A 35 13.87 -0.39 -5.36
C SER A 35 14.45 1.00 -5.15
N HIS A 36 15.46 1.42 -5.90
CA HIS A 36 15.95 2.80 -5.83
C HIS A 36 14.91 3.82 -6.27
N ILE A 37 14.20 3.54 -7.36
CA ILE A 37 13.25 4.53 -7.91
C ILE A 37 11.98 4.66 -7.07
N SER A 38 11.60 3.58 -6.37
CA SER A 38 10.40 3.49 -5.54
C SER A 38 10.70 3.55 -4.04
N ASP A 39 11.93 3.90 -3.66
CA ASP A 39 12.40 4.07 -2.28
C ASP A 39 12.14 2.81 -1.39
N LEU A 40 12.37 1.60 -1.92
CA LEU A 40 12.17 0.33 -1.22
C LEU A 40 13.45 -0.15 -0.51
N THR A 41 13.41 -0.25 0.82
CA THR A 41 14.59 -0.50 1.66
C THR A 41 14.32 -1.50 2.81
N PHE A 42 14.04 -2.76 2.49
CA PHE A 42 13.88 -3.87 3.44
C PHE A 42 15.24 -4.52 3.83
N ASP A 43 15.18 -5.65 4.53
CA ASP A 43 16.32 -6.32 5.18
C ASP A 43 17.48 -6.71 4.24
N PHE A 44 17.22 -7.22 3.02
CA PHE A 44 18.28 -7.60 2.07
C PHE A 44 18.39 -6.59 0.91
N ASN A 45 19.43 -5.76 0.95
CA ASN A 45 19.61 -4.64 0.04
C ASN A 45 21.06 -4.50 -0.47
N CYS A 46 21.28 -3.59 -1.42
CA CYS A 46 22.59 -3.41 -2.05
C CYS A 46 23.68 -2.98 -1.07
N LYS A 47 23.34 -2.16 -0.06
CA LYS A 47 24.27 -1.73 1.00
C LYS A 47 24.67 -2.90 1.89
N SER A 48 23.71 -3.71 2.34
CA SER A 48 24.02 -4.89 3.17
C SER A 48 24.78 -5.97 2.39
N PHE A 49 24.64 -6.01 1.07
CA PHE A 49 25.25 -7.02 0.21
C PHE A 49 26.68 -6.68 -0.24
N GLN A 50 26.93 -5.43 -0.67
CA GLN A 50 28.24 -5.00 -1.22
C GLN A 50 28.85 -3.79 -0.49
N GLY A 51 28.20 -3.30 0.57
CA GLY A 51 28.59 -2.06 1.24
C GLY A 51 28.19 -0.80 0.46
N GLY A 52 28.48 0.35 1.06
CA GLY A 52 28.17 1.68 0.51
C GLY A 52 27.86 2.69 1.62
N SER A 53 27.86 3.98 1.29
CA SER A 53 27.59 5.07 2.24
C SER A 53 26.13 5.48 2.28
N ASN A 54 25.35 5.19 1.24
CA ASN A 54 24.01 5.74 1.04
C ASN A 54 22.90 4.79 1.51
N ALA A 55 21.63 5.17 1.27
CA ALA A 55 20.48 4.31 1.56
C ALA A 55 20.54 3.04 0.67
N GLY A 56 20.27 1.88 1.25
CA GLY A 56 20.30 0.60 0.54
C GLY A 56 18.97 0.32 -0.14
N ALA A 57 18.98 -0.20 -1.37
CA ALA A 57 17.79 -0.59 -2.12
C ALA A 57 17.71 -2.12 -2.27
N ASN A 58 16.51 -2.72 -2.19
CA ASN A 58 16.36 -4.17 -2.28
C ASN A 58 16.78 -4.72 -3.65
N ILE A 59 17.39 -5.91 -3.64
CA ILE A 59 17.97 -6.53 -4.84
C ILE A 59 17.33 -7.87 -5.22
N ARG A 60 16.26 -8.27 -4.52
CA ARG A 60 15.57 -9.55 -4.73
C ARG A 60 14.09 -9.37 -5.08
N VAL A 61 13.73 -9.74 -6.31
CA VAL A 61 12.37 -9.61 -6.85
C VAL A 61 11.30 -10.29 -5.98
N HIS A 62 11.58 -11.51 -5.52
CA HIS A 62 10.60 -12.32 -4.78
C HIS A 62 10.32 -11.78 -3.37
N GLU A 63 11.30 -11.13 -2.75
CA GLU A 63 11.12 -10.47 -1.45
C GLU A 63 10.27 -9.20 -1.63
N ILE A 64 10.52 -8.41 -2.68
CA ILE A 64 9.68 -7.24 -3.02
C ILE A 64 8.24 -7.67 -3.27
N PHE A 65 8.02 -8.77 -4.00
CA PHE A 65 6.68 -9.31 -4.25
C PHE A 65 5.93 -9.63 -2.96
N ALA A 66 6.59 -10.26 -1.98
CA ALA A 66 5.99 -10.60 -0.69
C ALA A 66 5.64 -9.37 0.17
N GLN A 67 6.38 -8.27 0.00
CA GLN A 67 6.14 -7.01 0.70
C GLN A 67 5.05 -6.14 0.07
N CYS A 68 4.57 -6.48 -1.13
CA CYS A 68 3.47 -5.75 -1.76
C CYS A 68 2.20 -5.85 -0.90
N PRO A 69 1.51 -4.73 -0.59
CA PRO A 69 0.27 -4.74 0.18
C PRO A 69 -0.81 -5.62 -0.48
N LYS A 70 -0.87 -5.57 -1.81
CA LYS A 70 -1.74 -6.40 -2.65
C LYS A 70 -0.99 -6.86 -3.88
N VAL A 71 -1.24 -8.10 -4.30
CA VAL A 71 -0.75 -8.69 -5.54
C VAL A 71 -1.89 -9.33 -6.32
N GLY A 72 -1.72 -9.51 -7.62
CA GLY A 72 -2.72 -10.17 -8.46
C GLY A 72 -2.26 -10.39 -9.88
N LYS A 73 -3.14 -10.93 -10.73
CA LYS A 73 -2.90 -11.03 -12.18
C LYS A 73 -2.95 -9.64 -12.81
N ILE A 74 -2.13 -9.39 -13.83
CA ILE A 74 -2.04 -8.07 -14.49
C ILE A 74 -3.40 -7.53 -14.98
N SER A 75 -4.32 -8.41 -15.38
CA SER A 75 -5.69 -8.04 -15.81
C SER A 75 -6.55 -7.41 -14.71
N SER A 76 -6.12 -7.51 -13.45
CA SER A 76 -6.77 -6.90 -12.29
C SER A 76 -5.93 -5.77 -11.69
N ALA A 77 -4.92 -5.29 -12.41
CA ALA A 77 -4.08 -4.17 -11.97
C ALA A 77 -4.91 -2.86 -11.96
N PRO A 78 -4.61 -1.93 -11.03
CA PRO A 78 -5.32 -0.66 -10.97
C PRO A 78 -4.93 0.24 -12.15
N ALA A 79 -5.93 0.87 -12.79
CA ALA A 79 -5.70 1.79 -13.91
C ALA A 79 -5.18 3.18 -13.47
N ASN A 80 -5.60 3.65 -12.29
CA ASN A 80 -5.43 5.05 -11.89
C ASN A 80 -4.24 5.32 -10.97
N LYS A 81 -3.33 4.34 -10.77
CA LYS A 81 -2.16 4.54 -9.91
C LYS A 81 -0.95 3.71 -10.37
N PRO A 82 0.28 4.15 -10.08
CA PRO A 82 1.48 3.36 -10.32
C PRO A 82 1.45 2.01 -9.59
N TYR A 83 1.99 0.98 -10.22
CA TYR A 83 2.13 -0.35 -9.62
C TYR A 83 3.42 -1.03 -10.10
N LEU A 84 3.82 -2.09 -9.41
CA LEU A 84 4.92 -2.96 -9.83
C LEU A 84 4.38 -4.04 -10.76
N ILE A 85 5.06 -4.31 -11.86
CA ILE A 85 4.80 -5.47 -12.72
C ILE A 85 5.90 -6.50 -12.50
N PHE A 86 5.49 -7.76 -12.43
CA PHE A 86 6.36 -8.91 -12.26
C PHE A 86 6.10 -9.93 -13.37
N VAL A 87 7.16 -10.61 -13.80
CA VAL A 87 7.07 -11.71 -14.77
C VAL A 87 7.93 -12.88 -14.33
N THR A 88 7.34 -14.08 -14.40
CA THR A 88 7.96 -15.39 -14.13
C THR A 88 6.99 -16.48 -14.62
N LYS A 89 7.40 -17.75 -14.64
CA LYS A 89 6.49 -18.89 -14.86
C LYS A 89 5.28 -18.81 -13.93
N LYS A 90 4.08 -19.09 -14.44
CA LYS A 90 2.83 -19.05 -13.65
C LYS A 90 2.89 -19.91 -12.38
N THR A 91 3.51 -21.08 -12.48
CA THR A 91 3.68 -22.04 -11.37
C THR A 91 4.65 -21.57 -10.27
N ASN A 92 5.36 -20.45 -10.48
CA ASN A 92 6.25 -19.87 -9.47
C ASN A 92 5.53 -18.90 -8.53
N VAL A 93 4.25 -18.58 -8.74
CA VAL A 93 3.52 -17.59 -7.96
C VAL A 93 2.33 -18.24 -7.26
N ASN A 94 2.24 -18.01 -5.95
CA ASN A 94 1.04 -18.21 -5.16
C ASN A 94 0.52 -16.82 -4.74
N LEU A 95 -0.63 -16.42 -5.29
CA LEU A 95 -1.21 -15.10 -5.03
C LEU A 95 -1.82 -15.00 -3.63
N ASP A 96 -2.40 -16.08 -3.12
CA ASP A 96 -3.06 -16.12 -1.81
C ASP A 96 -2.02 -15.98 -0.69
N GLU A 97 -0.87 -16.64 -0.85
CA GLU A 97 0.28 -16.53 0.07
C GLU A 97 1.16 -15.30 -0.20
N LYS A 98 0.87 -14.49 -1.23
CA LYS A 98 1.74 -13.43 -1.74
C LYS A 98 3.18 -13.89 -1.95
N ARG A 99 3.35 -15.11 -2.44
CA ARG A 99 4.66 -15.78 -2.53
C ARG A 99 5.08 -15.95 -3.98
N MET A 100 6.31 -15.53 -4.28
CA MET A 100 7.01 -15.83 -5.52
C MET A 100 8.22 -16.71 -5.25
N ARG A 101 8.43 -17.78 -6.02
CA ARG A 101 9.60 -18.65 -5.87
C ARG A 101 10.90 -17.89 -6.17
N ASN A 102 11.95 -18.18 -5.41
CA ASN A 102 13.28 -17.68 -5.70
C ASN A 102 13.92 -18.46 -6.85
N VAL A 103 13.67 -18.03 -8.10
CA VAL A 103 14.25 -18.63 -9.32
C VAL A 103 15.03 -17.61 -10.15
N PRO A 104 15.98 -18.01 -11.01
CA PRO A 104 16.70 -17.05 -11.86
C PRO A 104 15.81 -16.32 -12.88
N GLN A 105 14.85 -17.03 -13.49
CA GLN A 105 13.93 -16.47 -14.50
C GLN A 105 12.77 -15.73 -13.83
N LYS A 106 13.04 -14.52 -13.36
CA LYS A 106 12.05 -13.58 -12.84
C LYS A 106 12.50 -12.14 -13.09
N HIS A 107 11.55 -11.27 -13.39
CA HIS A 107 11.83 -9.85 -13.67
C HIS A 107 10.77 -8.94 -13.06
N ILE A 108 11.13 -7.68 -12.86
CA ILE A 108 10.28 -6.65 -12.24
C ILE A 108 10.45 -5.30 -12.96
N GLY A 109 9.38 -4.51 -12.99
CA GLY A 109 9.38 -3.12 -13.45
C GLY A 109 8.35 -2.27 -12.70
N VAL A 110 8.35 -0.97 -12.95
CA VAL A 110 7.32 -0.03 -12.47
C VAL A 110 6.43 0.35 -13.65
N VAL A 111 5.11 0.31 -13.45
CA VAL A 111 4.12 0.75 -14.43
C VAL A 111 3.58 2.12 -14.05
N VAL A 112 3.63 3.05 -15.00
CA VAL A 112 2.99 4.37 -14.93
C VAL A 112 2.44 4.69 -16.32
N ASP A 113 1.17 5.09 -16.41
CA ASP A 113 0.49 5.45 -17.67
C ASP A 113 0.66 4.39 -18.78
N ASP A 114 0.40 3.12 -18.46
CA ASP A 114 0.54 1.94 -19.35
C ASP A 114 1.95 1.72 -19.93
N ARG A 115 2.98 2.31 -19.30
CA ARG A 115 4.39 2.12 -19.67
C ARG A 115 5.13 1.42 -18.55
N VAL A 116 5.89 0.39 -18.93
CA VAL A 116 6.77 -0.37 -18.04
C VAL A 116 8.18 0.21 -18.09
N TYR A 117 8.64 0.70 -16.96
CA TYR A 117 10.02 1.12 -16.75
C TYR A 117 10.75 0.01 -16.01
N HIS A 118 11.82 -0.51 -16.60
CA HIS A 118 12.60 -1.56 -15.97
C HIS A 118 14.07 -1.49 -16.39
N TYR A 119 14.95 -2.06 -15.57
CA TYR A 119 16.33 -2.31 -15.98
C TYR A 119 16.37 -3.46 -16.98
N SER A 120 17.05 -3.30 -18.11
CA SER A 120 17.35 -4.38 -19.04
C SER A 120 18.78 -4.82 -18.80
N ASN A 121 18.98 -6.02 -18.26
CA ASN A 121 20.34 -6.53 -18.01
C ASN A 121 21.12 -6.73 -19.32
N SER A 122 20.45 -7.09 -20.42
CA SER A 122 21.10 -7.28 -21.72
C SER A 122 21.50 -5.96 -22.40
N ALA A 123 20.76 -4.88 -22.15
CA ALA A 123 21.10 -3.56 -22.69
C ALA A 123 21.87 -2.69 -21.67
N ASP A 124 22.10 -3.22 -20.48
CA ASP A 124 22.72 -2.58 -19.31
C ASP A 124 22.22 -1.17 -19.01
N LYS A 125 20.90 -0.98 -19.08
CA LYS A 125 20.27 0.33 -18.84
C LYS A 125 18.79 0.24 -18.53
N VAL A 126 18.24 1.31 -17.99
CA VAL A 126 16.79 1.49 -17.85
C VAL A 126 16.15 1.71 -19.22
N VAL A 127 15.07 0.97 -19.47
CA VAL A 127 14.26 1.06 -20.69
C VAL A 127 12.79 1.27 -20.34
N LYS A 128 12.06 1.84 -21.29
CA LYS A 128 10.62 2.09 -21.20
C LYS A 128 9.89 1.36 -22.31
N TRP A 129 9.08 0.36 -21.97
CA TRP A 129 8.31 -0.46 -22.90
C TRP A 129 6.80 -0.33 -22.68
N THR A 130 6.02 -0.83 -23.64
CA THR A 130 4.59 -1.11 -23.42
C THR A 130 4.44 -2.43 -22.66
N ILE A 131 3.30 -2.64 -21.99
CA ILE A 131 2.99 -3.92 -21.32
C ILE A 131 3.04 -5.10 -22.32
N PRO A 132 2.43 -5.04 -23.54
CA PRO A 132 2.54 -6.12 -24.51
C PRO A 132 3.98 -6.44 -24.92
N LYS A 133 4.81 -5.43 -25.19
CA LYS A 133 6.22 -5.64 -25.54
C LYS A 133 6.98 -6.33 -24.41
N PHE A 134 6.70 -5.95 -23.17
CA PHE A 134 7.28 -6.57 -21.99
C PHE A 134 6.88 -8.04 -21.88
N GLU A 135 5.58 -8.34 -22.02
CA GLU A 135 5.05 -9.70 -22.02
C GLU A 135 5.69 -10.58 -23.11
N GLU A 136 5.59 -10.15 -24.37
CA GLU A 136 6.11 -10.88 -25.54
C GLU A 136 7.60 -11.16 -25.42
N THR A 137 8.37 -10.18 -24.92
CA THR A 137 9.81 -10.33 -24.76
C THR A 137 10.14 -11.39 -23.72
N PHE A 138 9.51 -11.34 -22.54
CA PHE A 138 9.79 -12.31 -21.48
C PHE A 138 9.21 -13.70 -21.77
N GLN A 139 8.09 -13.78 -22.48
CA GLN A 139 7.54 -15.03 -22.98
C GLN A 139 8.48 -15.72 -23.98
N ARG A 140 9.23 -14.95 -24.77
CA ARG A 140 10.22 -15.46 -25.72
C ARG A 140 11.55 -15.85 -25.06
N VAL A 141 12.03 -15.07 -24.09
CA VAL A 141 13.38 -15.28 -23.51
C VAL A 141 13.40 -16.23 -22.32
N TYR A 142 12.28 -16.41 -21.62
CA TYR A 142 12.18 -17.34 -20.50
C TYR A 142 11.60 -18.67 -20.95
N SER A 143 12.01 -19.74 -20.28
CA SER A 143 11.48 -21.08 -20.54
C SER A 143 10.07 -21.20 -19.95
N GLY A 144 9.15 -21.88 -20.63
CA GLY A 144 7.80 -22.20 -20.11
C GLY A 144 6.77 -21.06 -20.24
N ASP A 145 5.59 -21.30 -19.68
CA ASP A 145 4.44 -20.38 -19.73
C ASP A 145 4.56 -19.29 -18.66
N GLN A 146 4.88 -18.07 -19.09
CA GLN A 146 5.06 -16.93 -18.20
C GLN A 146 3.70 -16.33 -17.83
N GLY A 147 3.62 -15.78 -16.62
CA GLY A 147 2.51 -14.95 -16.20
C GLY A 147 2.99 -13.53 -15.91
N LEU A 148 2.12 -12.55 -16.19
CA LEU A 148 2.26 -11.20 -15.68
C LEU A 148 1.43 -11.00 -14.42
N PHE A 149 2.07 -10.44 -13.41
CA PHE A 149 1.48 -10.17 -12.11
C PHE A 149 1.71 -8.71 -11.75
N TYR A 150 0.76 -8.10 -11.05
CA TYR A 150 0.96 -6.79 -10.44
C TYR A 150 1.19 -6.93 -8.93
N GLY A 151 1.85 -5.92 -8.36
CA GLY A 151 1.87 -5.65 -6.94
C GLY A 151 1.74 -4.15 -6.69
N LEU A 152 0.97 -3.76 -5.69
CA LEU A 152 0.97 -2.36 -5.24
C LEU A 152 2.35 -2.05 -4.64
N ILE A 153 2.87 -0.86 -4.94
CA ILE A 153 4.18 -0.43 -4.43
C ILE A 153 4.09 -0.37 -2.90
N PRO A 154 4.97 -1.05 -2.14
CA PRO A 154 4.96 -0.96 -0.68
C PRO A 154 5.01 0.50 -0.20
N GLY A 155 4.10 0.88 0.70
CA GLY A 155 3.96 2.25 1.20
C GLY A 155 3.17 3.20 0.28
N SER A 156 2.75 2.78 -0.93
CA SER A 156 1.88 3.60 -1.79
C SER A 156 0.45 3.74 -1.26
N ASP A 157 0.04 2.86 -0.36
CA ASP A 157 -1.21 2.90 0.40
C ASP A 157 -1.16 3.87 1.59
N LEU A 158 0.04 4.26 2.03
CA LEU A 158 0.21 5.34 3.02
C LEU A 158 0.04 6.73 2.38
N LEU A 159 0.10 6.81 1.05
CA LEU A 159 -0.29 8.00 0.31
C LEU A 159 -1.83 7.98 0.26
N LEU A 160 -2.45 8.85 1.05
CA LEU A 160 -3.91 9.05 1.11
C LEU A 160 -4.42 9.71 -0.18
N ASP A 161 -4.21 9.06 -1.32
CA ASP A 161 -4.82 9.39 -2.60
C ASP A 161 -6.19 8.69 -2.63
N VAL A 162 -7.09 9.21 -1.80
CA VAL A 162 -8.44 8.69 -1.59
C VAL A 162 -9.34 9.33 -2.64
N ASP A 163 -10.08 8.51 -3.39
CA ASP A 163 -11.21 9.02 -4.16
C ASP A 163 -12.24 9.55 -3.16
N VAL A 164 -12.36 10.87 -3.13
CA VAL A 164 -13.24 11.58 -2.20
C VAL A 164 -14.70 11.55 -2.64
N SER A 165 -14.98 11.02 -3.83
CA SER A 165 -16.35 10.92 -4.35
C SER A 165 -17.03 9.64 -3.89
N GLY A 166 -18.33 9.73 -3.59
CA GLY A 166 -19.16 8.56 -3.33
C GLY A 166 -19.37 7.67 -4.56
N THR A 167 -18.93 8.11 -5.75
CA THR A 167 -19.21 7.47 -7.04
C THR A 167 -18.53 6.11 -7.20
N SER A 168 -17.48 5.83 -6.41
CA SER A 168 -16.74 4.56 -6.42
C SER A 168 -17.37 3.45 -5.56
N VAL A 169 -18.42 3.76 -4.78
CA VAL A 169 -19.06 2.82 -3.84
C VAL A 169 -20.30 2.18 -4.47
N GLN A 170 -20.33 0.85 -4.58
CA GLN A 170 -21.48 0.08 -5.11
C GLN A 170 -22.56 -0.24 -4.05
N ASP A 171 -22.43 0.32 -2.85
CA ASP A 171 -23.32 0.06 -1.72
C ASP A 171 -24.50 1.06 -1.66
N THR A 172 -25.52 0.70 -0.87
CA THR A 172 -26.71 1.49 -0.57
C THR A 172 -26.41 2.85 0.04
N VAL A 173 -25.27 3.00 0.73
CA VAL A 173 -24.81 4.28 1.30
C VAL A 173 -23.41 4.59 0.80
N ALA A 174 -23.29 5.70 0.07
CA ALA A 174 -22.02 6.23 -0.41
C ALA A 174 -21.69 7.54 0.31
N PHE A 175 -20.43 7.72 0.68
CA PHE A 175 -19.95 8.92 1.36
C PHE A 175 -19.09 9.77 0.43
N GLU A 176 -19.34 11.07 0.44
CA GLU A 176 -18.45 12.07 -0.14
C GLU A 176 -17.57 12.64 0.97
N LEU A 177 -16.26 12.70 0.72
CA LEU A 177 -15.27 13.11 1.70
C LEU A 177 -14.82 14.55 1.42
N ASN A 178 -14.75 15.37 2.46
CA ASN A 178 -14.24 16.74 2.35
C ASN A 178 -13.04 16.90 3.29
N LYS A 179 -11.88 17.24 2.71
CA LYS A 179 -10.66 17.52 3.46
C LYS A 179 -10.48 19.02 3.65
N ARG A 180 -10.36 19.44 4.91
CA ARG A 180 -10.08 20.83 5.31
C ARG A 180 -8.82 20.90 6.14
N GLY A 181 -7.69 21.21 5.50
CA GLY A 181 -6.38 21.12 6.14
C GLY A 181 -6.05 19.67 6.49
N SER A 182 -5.79 19.37 7.77
CA SER A 182 -5.60 18.00 8.25
C SER A 182 -6.91 17.30 8.62
N LYS A 183 -8.07 17.97 8.58
CA LYS A 183 -9.35 17.42 9.03
C LYS A 183 -10.12 16.78 7.89
N TRP A 184 -10.70 15.62 8.14
CA TRP A 184 -11.58 14.89 7.25
C TRP A 184 -13.03 14.97 7.75
N PHE A 185 -13.92 15.22 6.81
CA PHE A 185 -15.36 15.22 6.99
C PHE A 185 -15.99 14.30 5.94
N ALA A 186 -17.18 13.79 6.23
CA ALA A 186 -17.94 12.95 5.33
C ALA A 186 -19.41 13.35 5.30
N SER A 187 -20.04 13.22 4.13
CA SER A 187 -21.48 13.42 3.95
C SER A 187 -22.06 12.24 3.16
N ALA A 188 -23.22 11.73 3.57
CA ALA A 188 -23.86 10.60 2.89
C ALA A 188 -24.63 11.09 1.65
N THR A 189 -24.10 10.82 0.47
CA THR A 189 -24.59 11.32 -0.83
C THR A 189 -25.99 10.82 -1.20
N ASN A 190 -26.37 9.63 -0.72
CA ASN A 190 -27.65 8.98 -1.03
C ASN A 190 -28.55 8.81 0.21
N HIS A 191 -28.34 9.62 1.27
CA HIS A 191 -29.16 9.61 2.48
C HIS A 191 -29.90 10.93 2.65
N ALA A 192 -31.15 10.87 3.14
CA ALA A 192 -32.10 11.99 3.15
C ALA A 192 -31.57 13.28 3.82
N ASP A 193 -30.73 13.13 4.86
CA ASP A 193 -30.22 14.27 5.63
C ASP A 193 -28.95 14.90 5.04
N ASN A 194 -28.20 14.18 4.19
CA ASN A 194 -26.89 14.56 3.63
C ASN A 194 -25.98 15.36 4.59
N ALA A 195 -26.09 15.07 5.88
CA ALA A 195 -25.48 15.89 6.92
C ALA A 195 -23.99 15.57 6.99
N GLU A 196 -23.18 16.62 6.93
CA GLU A 196 -21.73 16.48 7.07
C GLU A 196 -21.37 16.16 8.53
N PHE A 197 -20.50 15.18 8.73
CA PHE A 197 -19.95 14.85 10.03
C PHE A 197 -18.43 14.75 9.99
N TYR A 198 -17.82 15.02 11.14
CA TYR A 198 -16.37 14.95 11.32
C TYR A 198 -15.91 13.49 11.44
N VAL A 199 -14.91 13.11 10.65
CA VAL A 199 -14.33 11.76 10.65
C VAL A 199 -13.08 11.72 11.53
N GLY A 200 -12.19 12.71 11.39
CA GLY A 200 -10.94 12.74 12.15
C GLY A 200 -9.90 13.69 11.56
N SER A 201 -8.73 13.74 12.19
CA SER A 201 -7.59 14.54 11.75
C SER A 201 -6.42 13.64 11.36
N GLU A 202 -5.75 13.97 10.28
CA GLU A 202 -4.49 13.33 9.88
C GLU A 202 -3.42 13.56 10.94
N ILE A 203 -2.80 12.47 11.36
CA ILE A 203 -1.63 12.46 12.23
C ILE A 203 -0.46 11.92 11.43
N LYS A 204 0.63 12.70 11.40
CA LYS A 204 1.88 12.35 10.73
C LYS A 204 3.02 12.41 11.73
N ARG A 205 3.42 11.25 12.28
CA ARG A 205 4.55 11.11 13.21
C ARG A 205 5.64 10.25 12.56
N ALA A 206 6.40 10.90 11.68
CA ALA A 206 7.44 10.24 10.88
C ALA A 206 8.52 9.54 11.73
N SER A 207 8.86 10.06 12.91
CA SER A 207 9.89 9.50 13.79
C SER A 207 9.58 8.11 14.34
N ILE A 208 8.30 7.73 14.38
CA ILE A 208 7.83 6.44 14.91
C ILE A 208 6.97 5.68 13.89
N GLY A 209 7.00 6.09 12.63
CA GLY A 209 6.31 5.40 11.53
C GLY A 209 4.78 5.40 11.63
N TYR A 210 4.19 6.33 12.38
CA TYR A 210 2.74 6.43 12.54
C TYR A 210 2.14 7.48 11.61
N PHE A 211 1.20 7.02 10.79
CA PHE A 211 0.45 7.78 9.82
C PHE A 211 -0.99 7.28 9.88
N GLY A 212 -1.96 8.18 10.03
CA GLY A 212 -3.36 7.77 10.07
C GLY A 212 -4.29 8.92 10.44
N ILE A 213 -5.52 8.57 10.81
CA ILE A 213 -6.61 9.46 11.19
C ILE A 213 -6.85 9.28 12.69
N PHE A 214 -7.03 10.39 13.40
CA PHE A 214 -7.34 10.43 14.82
C PHE A 214 -8.52 11.33 15.10
N GLN A 215 -9.47 10.86 15.90
CA GLN A 215 -10.53 11.67 16.44
C GLN A 215 -10.23 12.04 17.90
N SER A 216 -10.13 13.34 18.20
CA SER A 216 -9.99 13.79 19.59
C SER A 216 -11.27 13.51 20.36
N ALA A 217 -11.15 13.09 21.62
CA ALA A 217 -12.30 12.84 22.51
C ALA A 217 -13.21 14.06 22.76
N SER A 218 -12.73 15.27 22.45
CA SER A 218 -13.53 16.51 22.47
C SER A 218 -14.45 16.66 21.26
N LEU A 219 -14.17 15.90 20.19
CA LEU A 219 -14.86 15.93 18.90
C LEU A 219 -15.63 14.62 18.64
N TYR A 220 -15.80 13.78 19.66
CA TYR A 220 -16.67 12.62 19.56
C TYR A 220 -18.12 13.08 19.42
N SER A 221 -18.86 12.44 18.51
CA SER A 221 -20.22 12.80 18.16
C SER A 221 -21.04 11.56 17.81
N GLY A 222 -22.36 11.70 17.82
CA GLY A 222 -23.29 10.63 17.46
C GLY A 222 -23.83 9.86 18.67
N PRO A 223 -24.46 8.69 18.44
CA PRO A 223 -25.11 7.92 19.47
C PRO A 223 -24.09 7.37 20.48
N LYS A 224 -24.57 7.19 21.72
CA LYS A 224 -23.81 6.58 22.80
C LYS A 224 -24.43 5.26 23.23
N PHE A 225 -23.59 4.30 23.55
CA PHE A 225 -24.01 3.09 24.22
C PHE A 225 -24.49 3.42 25.64
N LYS A 226 -25.69 2.94 25.99
CA LYS A 226 -26.25 3.00 27.36
C LYS A 226 -26.72 1.61 27.74
N ALA A 227 -26.26 1.11 28.89
CA ALA A 227 -26.59 -0.26 29.31
C ALA A 227 -28.11 -0.49 29.42
N SER A 228 -28.85 0.50 29.91
CA SER A 228 -30.31 0.47 30.05
C SER A 228 -31.05 0.12 28.76
N ASP A 229 -30.50 0.49 27.61
CA ASP A 229 -31.15 0.30 26.31
C ASP A 229 -31.02 -1.15 25.84
N TYR A 230 -30.12 -1.93 26.45
CA TYR A 230 -29.76 -3.29 26.04
C TYR A 230 -29.89 -4.33 27.17
N GLU A 231 -30.34 -3.94 28.35
CA GLU A 231 -30.47 -4.81 29.53
C GLU A 231 -31.34 -6.03 29.23
N THR A 232 -32.46 -5.87 28.51
CA THR A 232 -33.32 -7.00 28.14
C THR A 232 -32.75 -7.90 27.04
N THR A 233 -31.70 -7.45 26.34
CA THR A 233 -31.12 -8.17 25.18
C THR A 233 -29.85 -8.93 25.56
N ILE A 234 -28.99 -8.31 26.36
CA ILE A 234 -27.68 -8.89 26.75
C ILE A 234 -27.45 -8.88 28.27
N ASP A 235 -28.47 -8.53 29.06
CA ASP A 235 -28.47 -8.62 30.52
C ASP A 235 -27.27 -7.88 31.16
N HIS A 236 -26.66 -8.45 32.19
CA HIS A 236 -25.51 -7.91 32.91
C HIS A 236 -24.32 -7.54 32.00
N TRP A 237 -24.19 -8.15 30.81
CA TRP A 237 -23.15 -7.76 29.86
C TRP A 237 -23.31 -6.31 29.41
N ALA A 238 -24.53 -5.78 29.30
CA ALA A 238 -24.75 -4.38 28.91
C ALA A 238 -23.99 -3.41 29.83
N PHE A 239 -23.99 -3.67 31.14
CA PHE A 239 -23.32 -2.82 32.13
C PHE A 239 -21.79 -2.94 32.03
N LEU A 240 -21.28 -4.15 31.83
CA LEU A 240 -19.84 -4.35 31.59
C LEU A 240 -19.38 -3.62 30.33
N LEU A 241 -20.16 -3.70 29.24
CA LEU A 241 -19.87 -3.03 27.97
C LEU A 241 -19.91 -1.52 28.07
N GLN A 242 -20.79 -0.97 28.90
CA GLN A 242 -20.84 0.48 29.14
C GLN A 242 -19.60 0.99 29.87
N ILE A 243 -19.02 0.19 30.78
CA ILE A 243 -17.78 0.57 31.48
C ILE A 243 -16.60 0.50 30.51
N THR A 244 -16.47 -0.60 29.76
CA THR A 244 -15.36 -0.76 28.80
C THR A 244 -15.45 0.26 27.68
N GLY A 245 -16.63 0.47 27.10
CA GLY A 245 -16.87 1.48 26.07
C GLY A 245 -16.60 2.91 26.56
N PHE A 246 -16.81 3.19 27.84
CA PHE A 246 -16.52 4.52 28.40
C PHE A 246 -15.02 4.83 28.37
N CYS A 247 -14.19 3.84 28.71
CA CYS A 247 -12.73 3.97 28.70
C CYS A 247 -12.18 4.21 27.28
N GLU A 248 -12.72 3.53 26.27
CA GLU A 248 -12.23 3.60 24.89
C GLU A 248 -12.73 4.85 24.15
N SER A 249 -14.04 5.07 24.20
CA SER A 249 -14.73 5.99 23.28
C SER A 249 -15.67 6.94 24.01
N LYS A 250 -15.66 6.99 25.35
CA LYS A 250 -16.71 7.63 26.16
C LYS A 250 -18.12 7.14 25.75
N ASN A 251 -18.21 5.86 25.39
CA ASN A 251 -19.38 5.16 24.87
C ASN A 251 -19.88 5.61 23.48
N PHE A 252 -19.17 6.47 22.74
CA PHE A 252 -19.60 6.83 21.39
C PHE A 252 -19.37 5.69 20.40
N PHE A 253 -20.37 5.39 19.58
CA PHE A 253 -20.24 4.35 18.54
C PHE A 253 -19.38 4.80 17.35
N ASN A 254 -19.30 6.10 17.07
CA ASN A 254 -18.70 6.61 15.85
C ASN A 254 -17.31 7.20 16.13
N VAL A 255 -16.42 6.38 16.70
CA VAL A 255 -15.02 6.74 16.92
C VAL A 255 -14.14 5.96 15.94
N MET A 256 -13.36 6.68 15.16
CA MET A 256 -12.40 6.13 14.20
C MET A 256 -10.97 6.49 14.59
N ASN A 257 -10.09 5.50 14.51
CA ASN A 257 -8.68 5.69 14.72
C ASN A 257 -7.88 4.76 13.79
N THR A 258 -6.91 5.30 13.06
CA THR A 258 -6.01 4.51 12.19
C THR A 258 -4.53 4.81 12.44
N TYR A 259 -4.19 5.60 13.47
CA TYR A 259 -2.83 6.11 13.65
C TYR A 259 -1.90 5.19 14.45
N ASP A 260 -2.41 4.14 15.11
CA ASP A 260 -1.61 3.25 15.96
C ASP A 260 -1.28 1.90 15.30
N ARG A 261 -0.76 0.95 16.10
CA ARG A 261 -0.29 -0.36 15.64
C ARG A 261 -1.39 -1.22 15.03
N ALA A 262 -2.65 -1.01 15.42
CA ALA A 262 -3.79 -1.75 14.87
C ALA A 262 -4.06 -1.38 13.41
N LYS A 263 -3.52 -0.24 12.95
CA LYS A 263 -3.76 0.38 11.62
C LYS A 263 -5.20 0.77 11.34
N PHE A 264 -6.18 0.19 12.02
CA PHE A 264 -7.59 0.55 11.94
C PHE A 264 -8.38 0.06 13.16
N THR A 265 -9.08 0.99 13.82
CA THR A 265 -10.15 0.71 14.77
C THR A 265 -11.34 1.60 14.48
N PHE A 266 -12.53 1.00 14.56
CA PHE A 266 -13.80 1.69 14.38
C PHE A 266 -14.77 1.15 15.42
N GLY A 267 -15.50 2.05 16.06
CA GLY A 267 -16.51 1.66 17.04
C GLY A 267 -16.05 1.77 18.48
N PHE A 268 -16.91 1.28 19.38
CA PHE A 268 -16.71 1.40 20.82
C PHE A 268 -15.74 0.35 21.41
N TYR A 269 -15.42 -0.72 20.66
CA TYR A 269 -14.43 -1.73 21.04
C TYR A 269 -13.11 -1.49 20.33
N GLN A 270 -12.28 -0.60 20.86
CA GLN A 270 -10.94 -0.36 20.30
C GLN A 270 -9.84 -1.13 21.06
N LEU A 271 -10.08 -1.48 22.34
CA LEU A 271 -9.10 -2.12 23.22
C LEU A 271 -8.47 -3.41 22.64
N ALA A 272 -9.27 -4.28 22.03
CA ALA A 272 -8.79 -5.58 21.50
C ALA A 272 -7.76 -5.42 20.37
N ALA A 273 -7.70 -4.27 19.72
CA ALA A 273 -6.75 -3.98 18.65
C ALA A 273 -5.44 -3.36 19.18
N HIS A 274 -5.43 -2.86 20.42
CA HIS A 274 -4.30 -2.11 21.00
C HIS A 274 -3.49 -2.91 22.03
N THR A 275 -3.96 -4.08 22.46
CA THR A 275 -3.23 -5.02 23.33
C THR A 275 -2.32 -5.95 22.50
N PRO A 276 -1.02 -6.10 22.84
CA PRO A 276 -0.10 -7.03 22.18
C PRO A 276 -0.46 -8.50 22.33
#